data_AF-A0A7T5UQ10-F1
#
_entry.id   AF-A0A7T5UQ10-F1
#
_cell.length_a   1.000
_cell.length_b   1.000
_cell.length_c   1.000
_cell.angle_alpha   90.00
_cell.angle_beta   90.00
_cell.angle_gamma   90.00
#
_symmetry.space_group_name_H-M   'P 1'
#
loop_
_entity.id
_entity.type
_entity.pdbx_description
1 polymer ?
#
loop_
_entity_poly.entity_id
_entity_poly.type
_entity_poly.pdbx_seq_one_letter_code
_entity_poly.pdbx_strand_id
1 'polypeptide(L)'
;MNKVKYSSGFFIILFLAIVGSFLIFQPKLSTWLFSFKRQSIFNNFMADVQKNKAINARTFWEFREFFNPGYFTFERDGLSKKQTAEALKKVRISLNSNVYYHPFLIYNSDKLNSIEFLVQTNELNKIINNVNDLTLNVKKEILNTPSSHLYYDSDKTVKILFIKPVDEMVLANGFYNYRNDEDVKIYKDKSWLSITSVNLK
;
A
#
# COMPACT_ATOMS: atom_id res chain seq x y z
N MET A 1 3.86 -18.36 56.13
CA MET A 1 4.00 -18.02 54.69
C MET A 1 4.00 -19.30 53.88
N ASN A 2 2.89 -19.64 53.21
CA ASN A 2 2.83 -20.79 52.31
C ASN A 2 3.56 -20.47 51.00
N LYS A 3 4.68 -21.13 50.74
CA LYS A 3 5.35 -21.06 49.44
C LYS A 3 4.57 -21.95 48.47
N VAL A 4 3.85 -21.33 47.54
CA VAL A 4 3.21 -22.03 46.42
C VAL A 4 4.33 -22.66 45.58
N LYS A 5 4.42 -24.00 45.58
CA LYS A 5 5.32 -24.74 44.69
C LYS A 5 4.65 -24.85 43.33
N TYR A 6 5.00 -23.98 42.40
CA TYR A 6 4.61 -24.14 41.01
C TYR A 6 5.37 -25.33 40.41
N SER A 7 4.64 -26.28 39.83
CA SER A 7 5.23 -27.38 39.08
C SER A 7 5.92 -26.84 37.82
N SER A 8 7.08 -27.39 37.45
CA SER A 8 7.76 -27.06 36.19
C SER A 8 6.83 -27.19 34.97
N GLY A 9 5.81 -28.05 35.03
CA GLY A 9 4.78 -28.17 34.00
C GLY A 9 3.93 -26.91 33.82
N PHE A 10 3.63 -26.16 34.89
CA PHE A 10 2.91 -24.89 34.79
C PHE A 10 3.69 -23.84 33.99
N PHE A 11 5.00 -23.72 34.26
CA PHE A 11 5.85 -22.79 33.52
C PHE A 11 6.02 -23.17 32.05
N ILE A 12 6.09 -24.46 31.74
CA ILE A 12 6.13 -24.94 30.34
C ILE A 12 4.83 -24.58 29.61
N ILE A 13 3.67 -24.84 30.22
CA ILE A 13 2.37 -24.49 29.63
C ILE A 13 2.24 -22.98 29.44
N LEU A 14 2.62 -22.19 30.45
CA LEU A 14 2.59 -20.73 30.37
C LEU A 14 3.52 -20.21 29.28
N PHE A 15 4.73 -20.74 29.17
CA PHE A 15 5.67 -20.38 28.11
C PHE A 15 5.12 -20.69 26.73
N LEU A 16 4.55 -21.89 26.53
CA LEU A 16 3.91 -22.27 25.27
C LEU A 16 2.71 -21.38 24.95
N ALA A 17 1.92 -20.97 25.95
CA ALA A 17 0.81 -20.04 25.76
C ALA A 17 1.28 -18.63 25.36
N ILE A 18 2.35 -18.12 25.98
CA ILE A 18 2.95 -16.83 25.63
C ILE A 18 3.52 -16.89 24.21
N VAL A 19 4.31 -17.91 23.88
CA VAL A 19 4.88 -18.06 22.52
C VAL A 19 3.77 -18.25 21.48
N GLY A 20 2.79 -19.10 21.77
CA GLY A 20 1.64 -19.32 20.89
C GLY A 20 0.84 -18.04 20.67
N SER A 21 0.56 -17.27 21.72
CA SER A 21 -0.13 -15.99 21.59
C SER A 21 0.68 -14.99 20.77
N PHE A 22 2.00 -14.88 21.00
CA PHE A 22 2.86 -13.99 20.23
C PHE A 22 2.86 -14.33 18.74
N LEU A 23 2.94 -15.62 18.39
CA LEU A 23 2.85 -16.08 17.01
C LEU A 23 1.48 -15.77 16.37
N ILE A 24 0.38 -15.93 17.11
CA ILE A 24 -0.98 -15.60 16.63
C ILE A 24 -1.17 -14.08 16.46
N PHE A 25 -0.54 -13.27 17.31
CA PHE A 25 -0.64 -11.81 17.27
C PHE A 25 0.29 -11.16 16.23
N GLN A 26 1.27 -11.88 15.68
CA GLN A 26 2.09 -11.35 14.58
C GLN A 26 1.22 -11.03 13.36
N PRO A 27 1.29 -9.81 12.79
CA PRO A 27 0.42 -9.41 11.67
C PRO A 27 0.48 -10.34 10.46
N LYS A 28 1.66 -10.87 10.12
CA LYS A 28 1.86 -11.80 9.01
C LYS A 28 1.11 -13.12 9.24
N LEU A 29 1.31 -13.75 10.39
CA LEU A 29 0.64 -15.00 10.77
C LEU A 29 -0.86 -14.80 11.00
N SER A 30 -1.25 -13.73 11.68
CA SER A 30 -2.66 -13.39 11.94
C SER A 30 -3.44 -13.20 10.64
N THR A 31 -2.92 -12.42 9.70
CA THR A 31 -3.61 -12.21 8.41
C THR A 31 -3.57 -13.44 7.55
N TRP A 32 -2.56 -14.30 7.67
CA TRP A 32 -2.48 -15.59 6.97
C TRP A 32 -3.51 -16.61 7.52
N LEU A 33 -3.57 -16.79 8.84
CA LEU A 33 -4.47 -17.72 9.54
C LEU A 33 -5.94 -17.27 9.51
N PHE A 34 -6.20 -15.96 9.54
CA PHE A 34 -7.54 -15.40 9.66
C PHE A 34 -7.90 -14.53 8.45
N SER A 35 -8.39 -15.18 7.39
CA SER A 35 -8.83 -14.50 6.15
C SER A 35 -9.89 -13.43 6.39
N PHE A 36 -10.77 -13.60 7.39
CA PHE A 36 -11.80 -12.63 7.75
C PHE A 36 -11.21 -11.27 8.19
N LYS A 37 -10.02 -11.26 8.80
CA LYS A 37 -9.35 -10.02 9.23
C LYS A 37 -8.95 -9.19 8.02
N ARG A 38 -8.42 -9.82 6.97
CA ARG A 38 -8.08 -9.14 5.71
C ARG A 38 -9.33 -8.58 5.03
N GLN A 39 -10.42 -9.34 5.02
CA GLN A 39 -11.69 -8.88 4.48
C GLN A 39 -12.23 -7.67 5.25
N SER A 40 -12.14 -7.69 6.58
CA SER A 40 -12.53 -6.54 7.42
C SER A 40 -11.67 -5.30 7.13
N ILE A 41 -10.34 -5.46 7.03
CA ILE A 41 -9.42 -4.36 6.67
C ILE A 41 -9.79 -3.77 5.30
N PHE A 42 -10.02 -4.63 4.30
CA PHE A 42 -10.45 -4.19 2.97
C PHE A 42 -11.80 -3.48 3.01
N ASN A 43 -12.80 -4.05 3.69
CA ASN A 43 -14.13 -3.44 3.80
C ASN A 43 -14.08 -2.07 4.49
N ASN A 44 -13.26 -1.92 5.54
CA ASN A 44 -13.07 -0.65 6.23
C ASN A 44 -12.44 0.40 5.32
N PHE A 45 -11.40 0.03 4.56
CA PHE A 45 -10.80 0.91 3.56
C PHE A 45 -11.81 1.33 2.49
N MET A 46 -12.59 0.39 1.95
CA MET A 46 -13.62 0.68 0.95
C MET A 46 -14.72 1.60 1.50
N ALA A 47 -15.16 1.38 2.74
CA ALA A 47 -16.15 2.22 3.39
C ALA A 47 -15.63 3.66 3.60
N ASP A 48 -14.36 3.81 3.99
CA ASP A 48 -13.71 5.13 4.14
C ASP A 48 -13.68 5.89 2.80
N VAL A 49 -13.24 5.21 1.72
CA VAL A 49 -13.22 5.82 0.38
C VAL A 49 -14.62 6.20 -0.09
N GLN A 50 -15.61 5.34 0.11
CA GLN A 50 -17.00 5.60 -0.31
C GLN A 50 -17.64 6.75 0.46
N LYS A 51 -17.32 6.88 1.75
CA LYS A 51 -17.80 7.94 2.64
C LYS A 51 -17.15 9.29 2.29
N ASN A 52 -15.83 9.32 2.15
CA ASN A 52 -15.08 10.56 1.94
C ASN A 52 -14.99 10.98 0.47
N LYS A 53 -15.38 10.11 -0.47
CA LYS A 53 -15.21 10.30 -1.93
C LYS A 53 -13.77 10.65 -2.31
N ALA A 54 -12.82 10.16 -1.54
CA ALA A 54 -11.39 10.38 -1.71
C ALA A 54 -10.62 9.26 -1.02
N ILE A 55 -9.38 9.02 -1.47
CA ILE A 55 -8.46 8.13 -0.76
C ILE A 55 -7.69 8.96 0.28
N ASN A 56 -7.85 8.62 1.55
CA ASN A 56 -7.06 9.21 2.63
C ASN A 56 -5.67 8.55 2.67
N ALA A 57 -4.59 9.34 2.76
CA ALA A 57 -3.23 8.82 2.78
C ALA A 57 -3.01 7.84 3.93
N ARG A 58 -3.32 8.23 5.17
CA ARG A 58 -3.12 7.40 6.36
C ARG A 58 -3.91 6.09 6.28
N THR A 59 -5.20 6.17 5.94
CA THR A 59 -6.04 4.96 5.80
C THR A 59 -5.47 4.03 4.72
N PHE A 60 -4.95 4.57 3.61
CA PHE A 60 -4.32 3.77 2.57
C PHE A 60 -3.01 3.10 3.04
N TRP A 61 -2.15 3.79 3.77
CA TRP A 61 -0.91 3.21 4.32
C TRP A 61 -1.22 2.08 5.30
N GLU A 62 -2.13 2.31 6.24
CA GLU A 62 -2.60 1.28 7.17
C GLU A 62 -3.21 0.09 6.42
N PHE A 63 -4.08 0.34 5.44
CA PHE A 63 -4.64 -0.70 4.58
C PHE A 63 -3.53 -1.52 3.92
N ARG A 64 -2.55 -0.88 3.28
CA ARG A 64 -1.49 -1.57 2.53
C ARG A 64 -0.64 -2.47 3.43
N GLU A 65 -0.26 -1.98 4.60
CA GLU A 65 0.63 -2.69 5.53
C GLU A 65 -0.09 -3.82 6.29
N PHE A 66 -1.37 -3.63 6.63
CA PHE A 66 -2.12 -4.60 7.43
C PHE A 66 -2.98 -5.56 6.60
N PHE A 67 -3.37 -5.22 5.36
CA PHE A 67 -4.16 -6.12 4.52
C PHE A 67 -3.39 -7.39 4.17
N ASN A 68 -2.15 -7.25 3.75
CA ASN A 68 -1.25 -8.36 3.53
C ASN A 68 0.20 -7.88 3.74
N PRO A 69 0.77 -8.09 4.94
CA PRO A 69 2.07 -7.53 5.27
C PRO A 69 3.20 -8.06 4.37
N GLY A 70 3.98 -7.15 3.84
CA GLY A 70 5.01 -7.39 2.83
C GLY A 70 6.35 -6.78 3.21
N TYR A 71 7.05 -6.25 2.22
CA TYR A 71 8.30 -5.51 2.39
C TYR A 71 8.38 -4.33 1.41
N PHE A 72 9.19 -3.34 1.78
CA PHE A 72 9.48 -2.18 0.96
C PHE A 72 10.84 -2.29 0.29
N THR A 73 10.94 -1.72 -0.90
CA THR A 73 12.20 -1.38 -1.55
C THR A 73 12.18 0.11 -1.82
N PHE A 74 13.07 0.85 -1.17
CA PHE A 74 13.17 2.31 -1.27
C PHE A 74 14.55 2.68 -1.78
N GLU A 75 14.59 3.53 -2.80
CA GLU A 75 15.82 4.09 -3.37
C GLU A 75 15.67 5.61 -3.44
N ARG A 76 16.51 6.33 -2.70
CA ARG A 76 16.43 7.79 -2.59
C ARG A 76 16.63 8.49 -3.93
N ASP A 77 17.60 8.02 -4.70
CA ASP A 77 17.95 8.60 -6.01
C ASP A 77 17.13 7.98 -7.15
N GLY A 78 16.14 7.17 -6.80
CA GLY A 78 15.23 6.52 -7.71
C GLY A 78 15.59 5.06 -8.00
N LEU A 79 14.54 4.30 -8.32
CA LEU A 79 14.63 2.88 -8.66
C LEU A 79 15.23 2.70 -10.07
N SER A 80 15.97 1.62 -10.26
CA SER A 80 16.46 1.27 -11.59
C SER A 80 15.31 1.04 -12.59
N LYS A 81 15.61 1.20 -13.88
CA LYS A 81 14.64 0.90 -14.96
C LYS A 81 14.09 -0.52 -14.88
N LYS A 82 14.94 -1.50 -14.51
CA LYS A 82 14.54 -2.90 -14.36
C LYS A 82 13.54 -3.08 -13.21
N GLN A 83 13.86 -2.57 -12.01
CA GLN A 83 12.95 -2.63 -10.85
C GLN A 83 11.60 -1.97 -11.16
N THR A 84 11.65 -0.79 -11.79
CA THR A 84 10.44 -0.04 -12.18
C THR A 84 9.58 -0.84 -13.16
N ALA A 85 10.18 -1.41 -14.21
CA ALA A 85 9.47 -2.22 -15.20
C ALA A 85 8.86 -3.50 -14.58
N GLU A 86 9.59 -4.18 -13.69
CA GLU A 86 9.09 -5.36 -12.98
C GLU A 86 7.90 -5.02 -12.07
N ALA A 87 7.97 -3.90 -11.33
CA ALA A 87 6.88 -3.44 -10.48
C ALA A 87 5.64 -3.03 -11.29
N LEU A 88 5.82 -2.26 -12.38
CA LEU A 88 4.73 -1.88 -13.29
C LEU A 88 4.04 -3.11 -13.91
N LYS A 89 4.81 -4.15 -14.26
CA LYS A 89 4.25 -5.43 -14.74
C LYS A 89 3.40 -6.13 -13.67
N LYS A 90 3.81 -6.11 -12.40
CA LYS A 90 3.02 -6.69 -11.30
C LYS A 90 1.71 -5.94 -11.07
N VAL A 91 1.75 -4.61 -11.10
CA VAL A 91 0.53 -3.79 -10.93
C VAL A 91 -0.30 -3.71 -12.20
N ARG A 92 0.23 -4.14 -13.36
CA ARG A 92 -0.45 -4.17 -14.67
C ARG A 92 -0.98 -2.79 -15.10
N ILE A 93 -0.17 -1.76 -14.94
CA ILE A 93 -0.48 -0.39 -15.36
C ILE A 93 0.66 0.12 -16.23
N SER A 94 0.31 0.79 -17.32
CA SER A 94 1.24 1.45 -18.24
C SER A 94 1.21 2.96 -18.02
N LEU A 95 2.39 3.57 -17.96
CA LEU A 95 2.56 5.01 -17.80
C LEU A 95 2.77 5.70 -19.14
N ASN A 96 2.36 6.96 -19.21
CA ASN A 96 2.62 7.86 -20.31
C ASN A 96 4.11 8.16 -20.41
N SER A 97 4.71 7.78 -21.55
CA SER A 97 6.14 7.97 -21.81
C SER A 97 6.53 9.44 -21.93
N ASN A 98 5.57 10.33 -22.16
CA ASN A 98 5.79 11.77 -22.30
C ASN A 98 5.80 12.51 -20.96
N VAL A 99 5.51 11.81 -19.85
CA VAL A 99 5.54 12.39 -18.50
C VAL A 99 6.81 11.97 -17.80
N TYR A 100 7.52 12.92 -17.20
CA TYR A 100 8.62 12.61 -16.31
C TYR A 100 8.09 12.11 -14.96
N TYR A 101 8.52 10.91 -14.57
CA TYR A 101 8.23 10.31 -13.26
C TYR A 101 9.53 9.82 -12.63
N HIS A 102 9.64 10.00 -11.31
CA HIS A 102 10.77 9.55 -10.51
C HIS A 102 10.32 8.41 -9.59
N PRO A 103 10.48 7.14 -9.99
CA PRO A 103 10.10 5.98 -9.18
C PRO A 103 11.04 5.86 -7.99
N PHE A 104 10.54 5.70 -6.77
CA PHE A 104 11.42 5.68 -5.58
C PHE A 104 11.03 4.64 -4.53
N LEU A 105 9.81 4.10 -4.58
CA LEU A 105 9.34 3.11 -3.61
C LEU A 105 8.55 2.01 -4.31
N ILE A 106 8.73 0.79 -3.82
CA ILE A 106 7.93 -0.39 -4.18
C ILE A 106 7.51 -1.06 -2.88
N TYR A 107 6.24 -1.48 -2.79
CA TYR A 107 5.78 -2.44 -1.82
C TYR A 107 5.44 -3.77 -2.50
N ASN A 108 5.92 -4.87 -1.92
CA ASN A 108 5.64 -6.22 -2.42
C ASN A 108 5.04 -7.09 -1.33
N SER A 109 3.94 -7.74 -1.67
CA SER A 109 3.36 -8.86 -0.93
C SER A 109 2.64 -9.81 -1.90
N ASP A 110 2.24 -10.99 -1.42
CA ASP A 110 1.55 -12.00 -2.23
C ASP A 110 0.22 -11.49 -2.80
N LYS A 111 -0.44 -10.59 -2.06
CA LYS A 111 -1.78 -10.09 -2.39
C LYS A 111 -1.84 -8.60 -2.70
N LEU A 112 -0.80 -7.83 -2.44
CA LEU A 112 -0.80 -6.40 -2.66
C LEU A 112 0.58 -5.97 -3.14
N ASN A 113 0.61 -5.35 -4.31
CA ASN A 113 1.84 -4.77 -4.86
C ASN A 113 1.56 -3.31 -5.20
N SER A 114 2.50 -2.42 -4.86
CA SER A 114 2.43 -1.02 -5.23
C SER A 114 3.79 -0.50 -5.70
N ILE A 115 3.74 0.54 -6.51
CA ILE A 115 4.89 1.35 -6.88
C ILE A 115 4.50 2.82 -6.77
N GLU A 116 5.43 3.61 -6.27
CA GLU A 116 5.24 5.03 -6.01
C GLU A 116 6.27 5.88 -6.76
N PHE A 117 5.80 7.04 -7.22
CA PHE A 117 6.57 7.98 -8.04
C PHE A 117 6.40 9.41 -7.55
N LEU A 118 7.43 10.23 -7.73
CA LEU A 118 7.27 11.69 -7.69
C LEU A 118 7.00 12.20 -9.11
N VAL A 119 5.98 13.04 -9.25
CA VAL A 119 5.47 13.53 -10.54
C VAL A 119 5.16 15.03 -10.47
N GLN A 120 5.26 15.75 -11.59
CA GLN A 120 5.03 17.20 -11.65
C GLN A 120 3.57 17.62 -11.93
N THR A 121 2.63 16.69 -11.79
CA THR A 121 1.20 16.92 -12.03
C THR A 121 0.39 16.29 -10.91
N ASN A 122 -0.77 16.87 -10.63
CA ASN A 122 -1.77 16.35 -9.69
C ASN A 122 -2.93 15.62 -10.42
N GLU A 123 -2.90 15.60 -11.75
CA GLU A 123 -3.92 14.96 -12.58
C GLU A 123 -3.46 13.59 -13.09
N LEU A 124 -4.22 12.55 -12.76
CA LEU A 124 -3.91 11.15 -13.03
C LEU A 124 -4.03 10.80 -14.52
N ASN A 125 -5.00 11.40 -15.22
CA ASN A 125 -5.23 11.21 -16.65
C ASN A 125 -4.06 11.67 -17.53
N LYS A 126 -3.20 12.57 -17.05
CA LYS A 126 -1.97 12.99 -17.75
C LYS A 126 -0.89 11.91 -17.68
N ILE A 127 -0.85 11.13 -16.60
CA ILE A 127 0.21 10.16 -16.31
C ILE A 127 -0.13 8.76 -16.81
N ILE A 128 -1.38 8.36 -16.74
CA ILE A 128 -1.80 7.01 -17.15
C ILE A 128 -2.29 7.08 -18.58
N ASN A 129 -1.64 6.34 -19.47
CA ASN A 129 -2.08 6.21 -20.85
C ASN A 129 -3.51 5.69 -20.88
N ASN A 130 -4.43 6.51 -21.38
CA ASN A 130 -5.84 6.23 -21.55
C ASN A 130 -6.49 5.52 -20.36
N VAL A 131 -7.10 6.31 -19.48
CA VAL A 131 -8.20 5.84 -18.61
C VAL A 131 -9.26 5.10 -19.45
N ASN A 132 -9.40 5.45 -20.74
CA ASN A 132 -10.27 4.76 -21.69
C ASN A 132 -9.77 3.35 -22.09
N ASP A 133 -8.47 3.03 -22.03
CA ASP A 133 -8.00 1.65 -22.19
C ASP A 133 -8.26 0.84 -20.90
N LEU A 134 -8.35 1.51 -19.73
CA LEU A 134 -8.87 0.90 -18.50
C LEU A 134 -10.37 0.56 -18.63
N THR A 135 -11.16 1.36 -19.39
CA THR A 135 -12.61 1.09 -19.54
C THR A 135 -12.95 -0.22 -20.26
N LEU A 136 -12.01 -0.84 -20.98
CA LEU A 136 -12.26 -2.13 -21.63
C LEU A 136 -12.29 -3.33 -20.65
N ASN A 137 -11.75 -3.19 -19.43
CA ASN A 137 -11.72 -4.26 -18.42
C ASN A 137 -12.20 -3.84 -17.02
N VAL A 138 -12.64 -2.58 -16.83
CA VAL A 138 -13.23 -2.14 -15.56
C VAL A 138 -14.57 -2.86 -15.36
N LYS A 139 -14.60 -3.80 -14.41
CA LYS A 139 -15.83 -4.50 -14.03
C LYS A 139 -16.75 -3.60 -13.20
N LYS A 140 -16.16 -2.79 -12.32
CA LYS A 140 -16.91 -1.88 -11.44
C LYS A 140 -16.03 -0.72 -10.98
N GLU A 141 -16.45 0.48 -11.29
CA GLU A 141 -15.84 1.71 -10.77
C GLU A 141 -16.39 2.04 -9.37
N ILE A 142 -15.53 2.56 -8.49
CA ILE A 142 -15.88 2.93 -7.11
C ILE A 142 -15.55 4.40 -6.84
N LEU A 143 -14.42 4.87 -7.34
CA LEU A 143 -13.99 6.26 -7.29
C LEU A 143 -13.33 6.64 -8.61
N ASN A 144 -13.73 7.77 -9.18
CA ASN A 144 -13.12 8.35 -10.36
C ASN A 144 -13.14 9.87 -10.24
N THR A 145 -11.96 10.43 -9.99
CA THR A 145 -11.72 11.84 -9.80
C THR A 145 -10.42 12.19 -10.51
N PRO A 146 -10.14 13.47 -10.81
CA PRO A 146 -8.91 13.86 -11.49
C PRO A 146 -7.62 13.36 -10.82
N SER A 147 -7.62 13.15 -9.50
CA SER A 147 -6.46 12.72 -8.72
C SER A 147 -6.58 11.33 -8.11
N SER A 148 -7.68 10.59 -8.28
CA SER A 148 -7.88 9.29 -7.63
C SER A 148 -8.85 8.40 -8.40
N HIS A 149 -8.39 7.20 -8.75
CA HIS A 149 -9.16 6.14 -9.40
C HIS A 149 -9.12 4.87 -8.52
N LEU A 150 -10.29 4.32 -8.22
CA LEU A 150 -10.45 3.03 -7.54
C LEU A 150 -11.50 2.20 -8.26
N TYR A 151 -11.10 1.02 -8.73
CA TYR A 151 -11.99 0.16 -9.51
C TYR A 151 -11.62 -1.32 -9.40
N TYR A 152 -12.58 -2.18 -9.69
CA TYR A 152 -12.40 -3.61 -9.89
C TYR A 152 -11.97 -3.87 -11.33
N ASP A 153 -10.76 -4.39 -11.51
CA ASP A 153 -10.21 -4.90 -12.76
C ASP A 153 -10.69 -6.34 -13.03
N SER A 154 -11.07 -7.05 -11.98
CA SER A 154 -11.83 -8.30 -12.04
C SER A 154 -12.57 -8.52 -10.72
N ASP A 155 -13.33 -9.61 -10.58
CA ASP A 155 -13.94 -10.00 -9.28
C ASP A 155 -12.94 -10.16 -8.14
N LYS A 156 -11.65 -10.34 -8.47
CA LYS A 156 -10.60 -10.70 -7.53
C LYS A 156 -9.49 -9.67 -7.49
N THR A 157 -9.52 -8.66 -8.35
CA THR A 157 -8.45 -7.67 -8.47
C THR A 157 -9.02 -6.26 -8.37
N VAL A 158 -8.50 -5.49 -7.42
CA VAL A 158 -8.80 -4.07 -7.26
C VAL A 158 -7.57 -3.25 -7.62
N LYS A 159 -7.79 -2.17 -8.34
CA LYS A 159 -6.79 -1.18 -8.70
C LYS A 159 -7.06 0.09 -7.90
N ILE A 160 -6.02 0.60 -7.26
CA ILE A 160 -6.05 1.82 -6.46
C ILE A 160 -4.93 2.72 -7.00
N LEU A 161 -5.31 3.84 -7.58
CA LEU A 161 -4.38 4.79 -8.17
C LEU A 161 -4.73 6.18 -7.67
N PHE A 162 -3.76 6.92 -7.17
CA PHE A 162 -4.01 8.28 -6.72
C PHE A 162 -2.76 9.14 -6.75
N ILE A 163 -2.98 10.44 -6.82
CA ILE A 163 -1.95 11.46 -6.66
C ILE A 163 -2.31 12.31 -5.45
N LYS A 164 -1.32 12.51 -4.57
CA LYS A 164 -1.46 13.32 -3.36
C LYS A 164 -0.29 14.28 -3.19
N PRO A 165 -0.48 15.38 -2.47
CA PRO A 165 0.63 16.19 -1.97
C PRO A 165 1.65 15.33 -1.20
N VAL A 166 2.94 15.61 -1.38
CA VAL A 166 4.01 14.81 -0.75
C VAL A 166 4.00 14.96 0.76
N ASP A 167 3.70 16.16 1.27
CA ASP A 167 3.56 16.45 2.70
C ASP A 167 2.46 15.58 3.35
N GLU A 168 1.32 15.38 2.69
CA GLU A 168 0.27 14.46 3.16
C GLU A 168 0.79 13.01 3.25
N MET A 169 1.54 12.56 2.23
CA MET A 169 1.99 11.18 2.13
C MET A 169 3.15 10.84 3.06
N VAL A 170 4.10 11.74 3.23
CA VAL A 170 5.29 11.49 4.05
C VAL A 170 4.95 11.61 5.54
N LEU A 171 3.95 12.41 5.94
CA LEU A 171 3.41 12.34 7.31
C LEU A 171 2.91 10.93 7.69
N ALA A 172 2.54 10.11 6.70
CA ALA A 172 2.08 8.75 6.92
C ALA A 172 3.19 7.68 6.85
N ASN A 173 4.39 7.95 6.29
CA ASN A 173 5.42 6.90 6.17
C ASN A 173 6.90 7.31 6.26
N GLY A 174 7.28 8.59 6.36
CA GLY A 174 8.65 8.98 6.74
C GLY A 174 9.81 8.58 5.80
N PHE A 175 9.56 8.02 4.60
CA PHE A 175 10.61 7.61 3.64
C PHE A 175 11.52 8.76 3.18
N TYR A 176 11.01 9.99 3.15
CA TYR A 176 11.83 11.19 2.99
C TYR A 176 11.98 11.88 4.34
N ASN A 177 13.22 12.07 4.79
CA ASN A 177 13.49 12.73 6.07
C ASN A 177 13.56 14.24 5.86
N TYR A 178 12.58 14.96 6.39
CA TYR A 178 12.44 16.42 6.28
C TYR A 178 13.56 17.25 6.93
N ARG A 179 14.56 16.61 7.55
CA ARG A 179 15.67 17.31 8.21
C ARG A 179 16.84 17.65 7.28
N ASN A 180 16.85 17.11 6.06
CA ASN A 180 17.89 17.42 5.08
C ASN A 180 17.32 18.27 3.93
N ASP A 181 17.87 19.47 3.74
CA ASP A 181 17.51 20.38 2.64
C ASP A 181 17.71 19.76 1.25
N GLU A 182 18.59 18.77 1.12
CA GLU A 182 18.79 18.02 -0.12
C GLU A 182 17.58 17.14 -0.45
N ASP A 183 17.00 16.46 0.55
CA ASP A 183 15.81 15.64 0.34
C ASP A 183 14.62 16.54 -0.05
N VAL A 184 14.49 17.72 0.56
CA VAL A 184 13.46 18.72 0.22
C VAL A 184 13.51 19.08 -1.27
N LYS A 185 14.70 19.30 -1.83
CA LYS A 185 14.85 19.62 -3.27
C LYS A 185 14.36 18.50 -4.18
N ILE A 186 14.42 17.24 -3.75
CA ILE A 186 13.97 16.10 -4.54
C ILE A 186 12.45 16.09 -4.70
N TYR A 187 11.69 16.44 -3.67
CA TYR A 187 10.22 16.35 -3.71
C TYR A 187 9.48 17.70 -3.79
N LYS A 188 10.18 18.82 -3.66
CA LYS A 188 9.58 20.15 -3.83
C LYS A 188 8.89 20.26 -5.18
N ASP A 189 7.68 20.83 -5.17
CA ASP A 189 6.81 21.03 -6.36
C ASP A 189 6.41 19.74 -7.08
N LYS A 190 6.58 18.58 -6.44
CA LYS A 190 6.12 17.29 -6.94
C LYS A 190 4.94 16.78 -6.12
N SER A 191 4.14 15.94 -6.75
CA SER A 191 3.11 15.14 -6.09
C SER A 191 3.55 13.69 -6.00
N TRP A 192 3.00 12.98 -5.03
CA TRP A 192 3.19 11.57 -4.80
C TRP A 192 2.12 10.78 -5.56
N LEU A 193 2.54 10.06 -6.59
CA LEU A 193 1.70 9.10 -7.30
C LEU A 193 1.86 7.72 -6.66
N SER A 194 0.74 7.08 -6.32
CA SER A 194 0.67 5.69 -5.89
C SER A 194 -0.11 4.87 -6.90
N ILE A 195 0.43 3.72 -7.29
CA ILE A 195 -0.23 2.75 -8.17
C ILE A 195 -0.19 1.40 -7.48
N THR A 196 -1.36 0.89 -7.13
CA THR A 196 -1.51 -0.32 -6.33
C THR A 196 -2.45 -1.31 -7.00
N SER A 197 -2.08 -2.59 -6.95
CA SER A 197 -2.92 -3.71 -7.34
C SER A 197 -3.12 -4.64 -6.14
N VAL A 198 -4.38 -4.93 -5.82
CA VAL A 198 -4.78 -5.80 -4.71
C VAL A 198 -5.47 -7.05 -5.27
N ASN A 199 -5.03 -8.23 -4.85
CA ASN A 199 -5.67 -9.51 -5.10
C ASN A 199 -6.46 -9.94 -3.86
N LEU A 200 -7.77 -10.14 -4.01
CA LEU A 200 -8.69 -10.46 -2.92
C LEU A 200 -8.76 -11.97 -2.62
N LYS A 201 -8.18 -12.83 -3.46
CA LYS A 201 -8.07 -14.28 -3.20
C LYS A 201 -7.02 -14.59 -2.16
#